data_AF-A0A7R9GRX9-F1
#
_entry.id   AF-A0A7R9GRX9-F1
#
_cell.length_a   1.000
_cell.length_b   1.000
_cell.length_c   1.000
_cell.angle_alpha   90.00
_cell.angle_beta   90.00
_cell.angle_gamma   90.00
#
_symmetry.space_group_name_H-M   'P 1'
#
loop_
_entity.id
_entity.type
_entity.pdbx_description
1 polymer ?
#
loop_
_entity_poly.entity_id
_entity_poly.type
_entity_poly.pdbx_seq_one_letter_code
_entity_poly.pdbx_strand_id
1 'polypeptide(L)'
;MWRAIVLFVGCWILATPVVVLFSVSVQGESCLVRDYGASSVVCVCNSTHCDSLQPIPEEDISNRSFTRFTSSKDGQRLKRTTDVFVDAVVGSGIAEFYLNKSQIYQDIIGFGGAMTDASAINIASFSEKTSDNLMRLIPLLKRAKELNPREVKLFTSPWSAPYWMKRNGTTSGTSHLLEENYQPWANYFVKYVY
;
A
#
# COMPACT_ATOMS: atom_id res chain seq x y z
N MET A 1 -20.99 6.73 1.62
CA MET A 1 -22.30 7.10 1.04
C MET A 1 -22.29 8.60 0.76
N TRP A 2 -21.73 9.03 -0.37
CA TRP A 2 -21.69 10.44 -0.73
C TRP A 2 -22.85 10.73 -1.67
N ARG A 3 -23.83 11.51 -1.20
CA ARG A 3 -24.96 11.99 -1.99
C ARG A 3 -24.51 13.21 -2.80
N ALA A 4 -24.53 13.10 -4.12
CA ALA A 4 -24.40 14.26 -5.00
C ALA A 4 -25.69 15.09 -4.92
N ILE A 5 -25.58 16.36 -4.51
CA ILE A 5 -26.67 17.34 -4.62
C ILE A 5 -26.59 17.94 -6.02
N VAL A 6 -27.55 17.60 -6.87
CA VAL A 6 -27.72 18.22 -8.20
C VAL A 6 -28.82 19.28 -8.05
N LEU A 7 -28.44 20.56 -8.11
CA LEU A 7 -29.39 21.68 -8.17
C LEU A 7 -29.72 21.96 -9.64
N PHE A 8 -30.98 21.77 -10.04
CA PHE A 8 -31.50 22.20 -11.33
C PHE A 8 -32.17 23.57 -11.18
N VAL A 9 -31.58 24.61 -11.78
CA VAL A 9 -32.26 25.89 -12.04
C VAL A 9 -32.67 25.87 -13.51
N GLY A 10 -33.96 25.66 -13.77
CA GLY A 10 -34.50 25.56 -15.12
C GLY A 10 -34.87 26.92 -15.71
N CYS A 11 -34.21 27.31 -16.80
CA CYS A 11 -34.68 28.34 -17.72
C CYS A 11 -34.83 27.70 -19.10
N TRP A 12 -36.05 27.65 -19.64
CA TRP A 12 -36.39 27.04 -20.91
C TRP A 12 -36.22 28.04 -22.05
N ILE A 13 -35.08 28.00 -22.76
CA ILE A 13 -34.96 28.57 -24.11
C ILE A 13 -34.20 27.56 -24.99
N LEU A 14 -34.77 27.33 -26.17
CA LEU A 14 -34.37 26.42 -27.24
C LEU A 14 -32.85 26.42 -27.50
N ALA A 15 -32.15 25.38 -27.06
CA ALA A 15 -30.83 25.01 -27.56
C ALA A 15 -30.63 23.51 -27.37
N THR A 16 -30.15 22.85 -28.41
CA THR A 16 -29.74 21.43 -28.43
C THR A 16 -29.06 21.02 -27.11
N PRO A 17 -29.42 19.88 -26.49
CA PRO A 17 -28.80 19.46 -25.24
C PRO A 17 -27.34 19.10 -25.52
N VAL A 18 -26.44 20.05 -25.28
CA VAL A 18 -25.01 19.78 -25.22
C VAL A 18 -24.80 19.03 -23.91
N VAL A 19 -24.78 17.71 -23.98
CA VAL A 19 -24.36 16.86 -22.86
C VAL A 19 -22.85 17.06 -22.69
N VAL A 20 -22.47 17.98 -21.82
CA VAL A 20 -21.07 18.17 -21.42
C VAL A 20 -20.72 17.03 -20.47
N LEU A 21 -20.13 15.96 -21.03
CA LEU A 21 -19.50 14.90 -20.24
C LEU A 21 -18.22 15.49 -19.63
N PHE A 22 -18.27 15.86 -18.35
CA PHE A 22 -17.07 16.13 -17.57
C PHE A 22 -16.34 14.81 -17.32
N SER A 23 -15.37 14.48 -18.18
CA SER A 23 -14.38 13.44 -17.88
C SER A 23 -13.44 13.97 -16.79
N VAL A 24 -13.66 13.54 -15.54
CA VAL A 24 -12.66 13.76 -14.48
C VAL A 24 -11.51 12.79 -14.73
N SER A 25 -10.45 13.26 -15.37
CA SER A 25 -9.19 12.53 -15.48
C SER A 25 -8.46 12.60 -14.14
N VAL A 26 -8.45 11.50 -13.38
CA VAL A 26 -7.61 11.37 -12.18
C VAL A 26 -6.19 11.08 -12.64
N GLN A 27 -5.37 12.12 -12.78
CA GLN A 27 -3.93 11.98 -13.01
C GLN A 27 -3.22 11.71 -11.67
N GLY A 28 -2.65 10.52 -11.52
CA GLY A 28 -1.71 10.21 -10.45
C GLY A 28 -0.47 11.11 -10.56
N GLU A 29 -0.07 11.65 -9.42
CA GLU A 29 1.02 12.61 -9.31
C GLU A 29 2.38 11.91 -9.49
N SER A 30 3.29 12.55 -10.22
CA SER A 30 4.65 12.05 -10.41
C SER A 30 5.52 12.27 -9.16
N CYS A 31 6.52 11.41 -8.98
CA CYS A 31 7.54 11.55 -7.94
C CYS A 31 8.29 12.89 -8.03
N LEU A 32 8.25 13.70 -6.97
CA LEU A 32 9.13 14.85 -6.80
C LEU A 32 10.49 14.38 -6.33
N VAL A 33 11.40 14.20 -7.28
CA VAL A 33 12.71 13.61 -7.05
C VAL A 33 13.60 14.53 -6.21
N ARG A 34 14.23 13.98 -5.18
CA ARG A 34 15.32 14.61 -4.44
C ARG A 34 16.46 13.64 -4.19
N ASP A 35 17.68 14.10 -4.46
CA ASP A 35 18.92 13.36 -4.18
C ASP A 35 19.59 13.90 -2.92
N TYR A 36 20.10 13.00 -2.08
CA TYR A 36 20.84 13.29 -0.86
C TYR A 36 22.32 12.85 -0.94
N GLY A 37 22.82 12.52 -2.14
CA GLY A 37 24.20 12.07 -2.36
C GLY A 37 24.44 10.60 -2.01
N ALA A 38 23.37 9.80 -1.97
CA ALA A 38 23.42 8.38 -1.66
C ALA A 38 23.43 7.54 -2.96
N SER A 39 22.87 6.32 -2.90
CA SER A 39 22.85 5.41 -4.04
C SER A 39 21.70 5.68 -5.04
N SER A 40 20.65 6.38 -4.64
CA SER A 40 19.48 6.70 -5.47
C SER A 40 18.73 7.90 -4.87
N VAL A 41 17.57 8.24 -5.43
CA VAL A 41 16.74 9.39 -5.07
C VAL A 41 15.56 9.03 -4.16
N VAL A 42 14.92 10.01 -3.55
CA VAL A 42 13.65 9.85 -2.84
C VAL A 42 12.53 10.64 -3.52
N CYS A 43 11.28 10.24 -3.30
CA CYS A 43 10.11 11.02 -3.69
C CYS A 43 9.67 11.89 -2.51
N VAL A 44 9.69 13.20 -2.70
CA VAL A 44 9.29 14.16 -1.67
C VAL A 44 7.78 14.25 -1.64
N CYS A 45 7.21 13.94 -0.48
CA CYS A 45 5.79 14.09 -0.18
C CYS A 45 5.60 15.17 0.89
N ASN A 46 4.60 16.03 0.71
CA ASN A 46 4.25 17.10 1.64
C ASN A 46 2.72 17.27 1.72
N SER A 47 2.23 18.38 2.29
CA SER A 47 0.80 18.63 2.47
C SER A 47 0.03 18.90 1.16
N THR A 48 0.74 19.20 0.08
CA THR A 48 0.17 19.60 -1.22
C THR A 48 0.47 18.64 -2.36
N HIS A 49 1.50 17.81 -2.23
CA HIS A 49 1.97 16.91 -3.28
C HIS A 49 2.42 15.58 -2.69
N CYS A 50 2.00 14.48 -3.31
CA CYS A 50 2.50 13.15 -3.00
C CYS A 50 2.28 12.22 -4.20
N ASP A 51 3.32 11.50 -4.63
CA ASP A 51 3.18 10.60 -5.78
C ASP A 51 2.14 9.51 -5.55
N SER A 52 1.39 9.15 -6.58
CA SER A 52 0.34 8.16 -6.46
C SER A 52 0.23 7.30 -7.71
N LEU A 53 -0.05 6.01 -7.49
CA LEU A 53 -0.33 5.09 -8.57
C LEU A 53 -1.73 5.36 -9.12
N GLN A 54 -1.82 5.56 -10.43
CA GLN A 54 -3.09 5.58 -11.12
C GLN A 54 -3.70 4.18 -11.12
N PRO A 55 -5.05 4.06 -11.04
CA PRO A 55 -5.73 2.81 -11.36
C PRO A 55 -5.29 2.30 -12.74
N ILE A 56 -5.21 0.97 -12.89
CA ILE A 56 -4.91 0.36 -14.19
C ILE A 56 -6.16 0.54 -15.06
N PRO A 57 -6.08 1.25 -16.21
CA PRO A 57 -7.17 1.37 -17.15
C PRO A 57 -7.68 -0.01 -17.58
N GLU A 58 -8.99 -0.18 -17.72
CA GLU A 58 -9.59 -1.43 -18.21
C GLU A 58 -9.09 -1.80 -19.62
N GLU A 59 -8.70 -0.79 -20.42
CA GLU A 59 -8.12 -0.94 -21.76
C GLU A 59 -6.76 -1.66 -21.75
N ASP A 60 -5.97 -1.54 -20.67
CA ASP A 60 -4.70 -2.25 -20.51
C ASP A 60 -4.91 -3.76 -20.29
N ILE A 61 -6.16 -4.18 -20.06
CA ILE A 61 -6.60 -5.58 -19.89
C ILE A 61 -7.16 -6.13 -21.22
N SER A 62 -6.55 -5.75 -22.34
CA SER A 62 -6.88 -6.33 -23.64
C SER A 62 -6.30 -7.75 -23.81
N ASN A 63 -6.88 -8.56 -24.70
CA ASN A 63 -6.31 -9.85 -25.05
C ASN A 63 -4.93 -9.65 -25.68
N ARG A 64 -3.87 -10.09 -24.99
CA ARG A 64 -2.43 -10.00 -25.36
C ARG A 64 -1.67 -8.74 -24.89
N SER A 65 -2.16 -7.96 -23.91
CA SER A 65 -1.34 -6.94 -23.23
C SER A 65 -0.92 -7.36 -21.81
N PHE A 66 0.17 -6.78 -21.30
CA PHE A 66 0.55 -6.86 -19.90
C PHE A 66 1.03 -5.52 -19.35
N THR A 67 0.78 -5.29 -18.07
CA THR A 67 1.24 -4.10 -17.35
C THR A 67 2.56 -4.41 -16.63
N ARG A 68 3.56 -3.55 -16.82
CA ARG A 68 4.85 -3.62 -16.13
C ARG A 68 5.03 -2.41 -15.23
N PHE A 69 5.50 -2.65 -14.01
CA PHE A 69 5.89 -1.61 -13.06
C PHE A 69 7.40 -1.69 -12.84
N THR A 70 8.10 -0.60 -13.12
CA THR A 70 9.58 -0.56 -13.02
C THR A 70 10.05 0.45 -11.99
N SER A 71 10.95 0.01 -11.12
CA SER A 71 11.72 0.87 -10.22
C SER A 71 13.21 0.66 -10.46
N SER A 72 14.00 1.73 -10.48
CA SER A 72 15.43 1.67 -10.77
C SER A 72 16.26 2.55 -9.85
N LYS A 73 17.56 2.24 -9.78
CA LYS A 73 18.56 3.07 -9.10
C LYS A 73 18.62 4.49 -9.70
N ASP A 74 18.45 4.59 -11.02
CA ASP A 74 18.46 5.86 -11.77
C ASP A 74 17.19 6.72 -11.57
N GLY A 75 16.24 6.27 -10.74
CA GLY A 75 15.12 7.09 -10.28
C GLY A 75 13.76 6.73 -10.84
N GLN A 76 13.60 5.60 -11.56
CA GLN A 76 12.26 5.12 -11.87
C GLN A 76 11.55 4.66 -10.59
N ARG A 77 10.28 5.03 -10.42
CA ARG A 77 9.50 4.80 -9.19
C ARG A 77 8.14 4.23 -9.56
N LEU A 78 8.03 2.90 -9.52
CA LEU A 78 6.84 2.14 -9.94
C LEU A 78 6.26 2.67 -11.27
N LYS A 79 7.15 3.00 -12.21
CA LYS A 79 6.75 3.54 -13.51
C LYS A 79 5.97 2.48 -14.25
N ARG A 80 4.70 2.77 -14.53
CA ARG A 80 3.81 1.90 -15.29
C ARG A 80 4.09 2.01 -16.78
N THR A 81 4.21 0.87 -17.45
CA THR A 81 4.17 0.74 -18.91
C THR A 81 3.20 -0.37 -19.28
N THR A 82 2.56 -0.23 -20.44
CA THR A 82 1.78 -1.30 -21.05
C THR A 82 2.55 -1.80 -22.25
N ASP A 83 2.73 -3.11 -22.31
CA ASP A 83 3.45 -3.81 -23.36
C ASP A 83 2.56 -4.94 -23.90
N VAL A 84 2.92 -5.49 -25.07
CA VAL A 84 2.14 -6.54 -25.74
C VAL A 84 2.91 -7.86 -25.81
N PHE A 85 2.18 -8.96 -25.69
CA PHE A 85 2.73 -10.30 -25.89
C PHE A 85 3.02 -10.54 -27.38
N VAL A 86 4.30 -10.59 -27.70
CA VAL A 86 4.82 -10.97 -29.02
C VAL A 86 5.03 -12.47 -29.10
N ASP A 87 5.07 -12.99 -30.33
CA ASP A 87 5.44 -14.39 -30.55
C ASP A 87 6.91 -14.60 -30.20
N ALA A 88 7.26 -15.82 -29.79
CA ALA A 88 8.58 -16.13 -29.24
C ALA A 88 9.70 -15.75 -30.20
N VAL A 89 10.57 -14.82 -29.78
CA VAL A 89 11.76 -14.43 -30.53
C VAL A 89 12.88 -15.39 -30.13
N VAL A 90 13.22 -16.32 -31.02
CA VAL A 90 14.34 -17.25 -30.82
C VAL A 90 15.62 -16.55 -31.26
N GLY A 91 16.55 -16.33 -30.34
CA GLY A 91 17.81 -15.64 -30.61
C GLY A 91 18.89 -15.97 -29.59
N SER A 92 20.15 -15.89 -30.02
CA SER A 92 21.30 -16.06 -29.12
C SER A 92 21.39 -14.91 -28.13
N GLY A 93 21.53 -15.21 -26.84
CA GLY A 93 21.67 -14.21 -25.76
C GLY A 93 20.37 -13.78 -25.08
N ILE A 94 19.25 -14.46 -25.35
CA ILE A 94 17.96 -14.18 -24.69
C ILE A 94 17.82 -15.07 -23.45
N ALA A 95 17.49 -14.45 -22.31
CA ALA A 95 17.11 -15.18 -21.09
C ALA A 95 15.62 -15.49 -21.13
N GLU A 96 15.28 -16.78 -21.11
CA GLU A 96 13.90 -17.25 -21.21
C GLU A 96 13.38 -17.71 -19.85
N PHE A 97 12.18 -17.27 -19.49
CA PHE A 97 11.51 -17.64 -18.25
C PHE A 97 10.20 -18.37 -18.57
N TYR A 98 10.05 -19.57 -18.05
CA TYR A 98 8.89 -20.43 -18.28
C TYR A 98 8.04 -20.52 -17.01
N LEU A 99 6.75 -20.19 -17.12
CA LEU A 99 5.79 -20.33 -16.02
C LEU A 99 5.07 -21.67 -16.10
N ASN A 100 5.39 -22.59 -15.19
CA ASN A 100 4.67 -23.86 -15.06
C ASN A 100 3.47 -23.71 -14.11
N LYS A 101 2.26 -23.62 -14.66
CA LYS A 101 1.02 -23.48 -13.87
C LYS A 101 0.58 -24.75 -13.13
N SER A 102 1.14 -25.91 -13.48
CA SER A 102 0.85 -27.18 -12.80
C SER A 102 1.62 -27.34 -11.49
N GLN A 103 2.67 -26.54 -11.28
CA GLN A 103 3.46 -26.55 -10.05
C GLN A 103 2.97 -25.44 -9.12
N ILE A 104 2.28 -25.84 -8.06
CA ILE A 104 1.69 -24.93 -7.07
C ILE A 104 2.53 -24.97 -5.79
N TYR A 105 2.70 -23.82 -5.15
CA TYR A 105 3.44 -23.65 -3.90
C TYR A 105 2.52 -23.11 -2.79
N GLN A 106 3.05 -22.30 -1.87
CA GLN A 106 2.29 -21.72 -0.77
C GLN A 106 1.29 -20.65 -1.22
N ASP A 107 0.21 -20.50 -0.46
CA ASP A 107 -0.69 -19.36 -0.56
C ASP A 107 -0.05 -18.09 0.04
N ILE A 108 -0.33 -16.95 -0.58
CA ILE A 108 0.14 -15.65 -0.11
C ILE A 108 -0.94 -15.01 0.78
N ILE A 109 -0.63 -14.84 2.07
CA ILE A 109 -1.51 -14.17 3.03
C ILE A 109 -1.61 -12.67 2.74
N GLY A 110 -0.49 -12.01 2.47
CA GLY A 110 -0.43 -10.58 2.17
C GLY A 110 0.96 -9.96 2.36
N PHE A 111 1.03 -8.65 2.21
CA PHE A 111 2.23 -7.82 2.41
C PHE A 111 1.87 -6.59 3.24
N GLY A 112 2.80 -6.07 4.04
CA GLY A 112 2.52 -4.94 4.92
C GLY A 112 3.76 -4.41 5.64
N GLY A 113 3.54 -3.74 6.78
CA GLY A 113 4.59 -3.18 7.63
C GLY A 113 4.18 -3.17 9.10
N ALA A 114 5.10 -2.78 9.98
CA ALA A 114 4.86 -2.69 11.42
C ALA A 114 4.43 -1.27 11.83
N MET A 115 3.32 -1.17 12.55
CA MET A 115 2.89 0.08 13.19
C MET A 115 3.44 0.13 14.62
N THR A 116 4.67 0.60 14.76
CA THR A 116 5.33 0.77 16.07
C THR A 116 5.03 2.15 16.67
N ASP A 117 5.29 2.33 17.96
CA ASP A 117 5.16 3.65 18.62
C ASP A 117 5.99 4.72 17.89
N ALA A 118 7.21 4.38 17.46
CA ALA A 118 8.07 5.28 16.70
C ALA A 118 7.46 5.64 15.34
N SER A 119 6.91 4.66 14.62
CA SER A 119 6.20 4.90 13.36
C SER A 119 5.00 5.83 13.57
N ALA A 120 4.21 5.58 14.63
CA ALA A 120 3.03 6.37 14.96
C ALA A 120 3.39 7.81 15.34
N ILE A 121 4.42 8.02 16.18
CA ILE A 121 4.91 9.35 16.58
C ILE A 121 5.41 10.12 15.35
N ASN A 122 6.18 9.49 14.47
CA ASN A 122 6.66 10.13 13.25
C ASN A 122 5.49 10.56 12.35
N ILE A 123 4.48 9.69 12.14
CA ILE A 123 3.29 10.01 11.35
C ILE A 123 2.48 11.14 12.00
N ALA A 124 2.33 11.11 13.33
CA ALA A 124 1.58 12.11 14.09
C ALA A 124 2.29 13.47 14.17
N SER A 125 3.62 13.51 13.95
CA SER A 125 4.38 14.76 13.93
C SER A 125 4.13 15.63 12.70
N PHE A 126 3.52 15.07 11.65
CA PHE A 126 3.20 15.81 10.43
C PHE A 126 1.88 16.56 10.54
N SER A 127 1.68 17.55 9.66
CA SER A 127 0.37 18.18 9.50
C SER A 127 -0.66 17.15 9.02
N GLU A 128 -1.93 17.31 9.40
CA GLU A 128 -3.02 16.40 9.04
C GLU A 128 -3.01 16.02 7.55
N LYS A 129 -2.86 17.00 6.65
CA LYS A 129 -2.79 16.77 5.20
C LYS A 129 -1.59 15.94 4.77
N THR A 130 -0.43 16.16 5.38
CA THR A 130 0.77 15.36 5.08
C THR A 130 0.63 13.95 5.63
N SER A 131 0.12 13.79 6.86
CA SER A 131 -0.19 12.48 7.43
C SER A 131 -1.20 11.74 6.57
N ASP A 132 -2.24 12.42 6.09
CA ASP A 132 -3.21 11.84 5.16
C ASP A 132 -2.56 11.47 3.83
N ASN A 133 -1.69 12.30 3.25
CA ASN A 133 -0.96 11.97 2.03
C ASN A 133 -0.03 10.76 2.20
N LEU A 134 0.68 10.67 3.33
CA LEU A 134 1.51 9.52 3.67
C LEU A 134 0.66 8.26 3.92
N MET A 135 -0.42 8.40 4.69
CA MET A 135 -1.39 7.33 4.91
C MET A 135 -2.17 7.01 3.62
N ARG A 136 -2.12 7.89 2.60
CA ARG A 136 -2.57 7.73 1.20
C ARG A 136 -1.57 7.04 0.27
N LEU A 137 -0.32 6.84 0.71
CA LEU A 137 0.60 5.84 0.17
C LEU A 137 0.41 4.44 0.81
N ILE A 138 0.03 4.42 2.08
CA ILE A 138 -0.41 3.23 2.83
C ILE A 138 -1.79 2.60 2.43
N PRO A 139 -2.72 3.19 1.61
CA PRO A 139 -4.00 2.63 1.18
C PRO A 139 -3.87 1.58 0.08
N LEU A 140 -3.03 0.59 0.34
CA LEU A 140 -3.57 -0.76 0.28
C LEU A 140 -4.38 -1.11 1.54
N LEU A 141 -4.58 -0.21 2.50
CA LEU A 141 -5.40 -0.46 3.70
C LEU A 141 -6.77 0.24 3.71
N LYS A 142 -6.85 1.57 3.55
CA LYS A 142 -8.16 2.28 3.52
C LYS A 142 -8.91 2.11 2.19
N ARG A 143 -8.20 2.30 1.06
CA ARG A 143 -8.77 2.14 -0.29
C ARG A 143 -8.92 0.67 -0.69
N ALA A 144 -8.08 -0.25 -0.20
CA ALA A 144 -8.35 -1.67 -0.38
C ALA A 144 -9.60 -2.10 0.37
N LYS A 145 -9.85 -1.63 1.61
CA LYS A 145 -11.14 -1.90 2.28
C LYS A 145 -12.35 -1.44 1.46
N GLU A 146 -12.20 -0.40 0.63
CA GLU A 146 -13.24 0.12 -0.29
C GLU A 146 -13.27 -0.56 -1.68
N LEU A 147 -12.12 -0.95 -2.26
CA LEU A 147 -11.98 -1.48 -3.63
C LEU A 147 -11.76 -3.00 -3.70
N ASN A 148 -11.33 -3.61 -2.61
CA ASN A 148 -11.05 -5.04 -2.46
C ASN A 148 -11.35 -5.45 -1.00
N PRO A 149 -12.58 -5.88 -0.65
CA PRO A 149 -13.02 -6.15 0.73
C PRO A 149 -12.26 -7.27 1.46
N ARG A 150 -11.10 -7.72 0.93
CA ARG A 150 -10.11 -8.51 1.65
C ARG A 150 -9.67 -7.74 2.89
N GLU A 151 -10.01 -8.33 4.02
CA GLU A 151 -9.72 -7.86 5.37
C GLU A 151 -8.24 -7.50 5.55
N VAL A 152 -7.98 -6.31 6.10
CA VAL A 152 -6.65 -5.96 6.61
C VAL A 152 -6.35 -6.88 7.78
N LYS A 153 -5.40 -7.81 7.59
CA LYS A 153 -4.97 -8.72 8.64
C LYS A 153 -4.02 -8.01 9.59
N LEU A 154 -4.42 -7.90 10.85
CA LEU A 154 -3.57 -7.39 11.91
C LEU A 154 -2.77 -8.54 12.52
N PHE A 155 -1.49 -8.29 12.75
CA PHE A 155 -0.59 -9.21 13.45
C PHE A 155 0.07 -8.48 14.60
N THR A 156 0.08 -9.10 15.78
CA THR A 156 0.57 -8.48 17.01
C THR A 156 1.57 -9.41 17.68
N SER A 157 2.72 -8.88 18.08
CA SER A 157 3.77 -9.64 18.74
C SER A 157 4.26 -8.86 19.95
N PRO A 158 4.19 -9.40 21.17
CA PRO A 158 4.82 -8.77 22.32
C PRO A 158 6.33 -8.90 22.24
N TRP A 159 7.03 -7.91 22.79
CA TRP A 159 8.50 -7.95 22.89
C TRP A 159 8.97 -8.68 24.17
N SER A 160 8.27 -8.48 25.28
CA SER A 160 8.60 -9.13 26.56
C SER A 160 7.37 -9.18 27.47
N ALA A 161 7.38 -10.13 28.40
CA ALA A 161 6.41 -10.18 29.50
C ALA A 161 6.71 -9.12 30.57
N PRO A 162 5.74 -8.78 31.45
CA PRO A 162 5.98 -7.95 32.62
C PRO A 162 7.17 -8.44 33.46
N TYR A 163 7.92 -7.52 34.05
CA TYR A 163 9.18 -7.84 34.75
C TYR A 163 8.99 -8.90 35.84
N TRP A 164 7.87 -8.86 36.58
CA TRP A 164 7.55 -9.78 37.66
C TRP A 164 7.21 -11.20 37.18
N MET A 165 6.94 -11.41 35.89
CA MET A 165 6.74 -12.73 35.30
C MET A 165 8.04 -13.43 34.90
N LYS A 166 9.17 -12.71 34.90
CA LYS A 166 10.47 -13.16 34.38
C LYS A 166 11.42 -13.51 35.51
N ARG A 167 12.30 -14.51 35.30
CA ARG A 167 13.29 -14.95 36.30
C ARG A 167 14.26 -13.85 36.75
N ASN A 168 14.59 -12.92 35.85
CA ASN A 168 15.53 -11.84 36.16
C ASN A 168 14.88 -10.61 36.82
N GLY A 169 13.54 -10.55 36.90
CA GLY A 169 12.86 -9.42 37.51
C GLY A 169 13.04 -8.07 36.78
N THR A 170 13.52 -8.05 35.53
CA THR A 170 13.78 -6.81 34.77
C THR A 170 13.02 -6.77 33.45
N THR A 171 12.73 -5.57 32.95
CA THR A 171 12.06 -5.36 31.65
C THR A 171 12.99 -5.67 30.47
N SER A 172 14.30 -5.51 30.64
CA SER A 172 15.32 -5.76 29.61
C SER A 172 16.21 -6.96 29.96
N GLY A 173 17.08 -7.34 29.01
CA GLY A 173 18.02 -8.45 29.15
C GLY A 173 17.39 -9.83 28.90
N THR A 174 18.26 -10.80 28.64
CA THR A 174 17.87 -12.19 28.35
C THR A 174 17.31 -12.86 29.60
N SER A 175 16.10 -13.39 29.49
CA SER A 175 15.44 -14.11 30.58
C SER A 175 14.38 -15.05 30.06
N HIS A 176 13.92 -15.94 30.93
CA HIS A 176 12.80 -16.84 30.69
C HIS A 176 11.65 -16.50 31.64
N LEU A 177 10.43 -16.85 31.23
CA LEU A 177 9.26 -16.82 32.10
C LEU A 177 9.47 -17.78 33.27
N LEU A 178 9.00 -17.35 34.44
CA LEU A 178 8.75 -18.25 35.57
C LEU A 178 7.64 -19.23 35.18
N GLU A 179 7.79 -20.49 35.57
CA GLU A 179 6.89 -21.58 35.15
C GLU A 179 5.46 -21.34 35.66
N GLU A 180 5.34 -20.82 36.89
CA GLU A 180 4.06 -20.41 37.48
C GLU A 180 3.33 -19.30 36.71
N ASN A 181 4.04 -18.56 35.85
CA ASN A 181 3.50 -17.42 35.10
C ASN A 181 3.10 -17.75 33.65
N TYR A 182 3.17 -19.02 33.23
CA TYR A 182 2.79 -19.40 31.86
C TYR A 182 1.29 -19.15 31.59
N GLN A 183 0.42 -19.54 32.52
CA GLN A 183 -1.02 -19.32 32.39
C GLN A 183 -1.41 -17.83 32.51
N PRO A 184 -0.90 -17.06 33.50
CA PRO A 184 -1.06 -15.61 33.52
C PRO A 184 -0.62 -14.91 32.23
N TRP A 185 0.49 -15.36 31.62
CA TRP A 185 0.96 -14.81 30.36
C TRP A 185 0.03 -15.12 29.20
N ALA A 186 -0.48 -16.36 29.08
CA ALA A 186 -1.50 -16.70 28.10
C ALA A 186 -2.78 -15.86 28.26
N ASN A 187 -3.24 -15.63 29.50
CA ASN A 187 -4.40 -14.78 29.78
C ASN A 187 -4.17 -13.31 29.36
N TYR A 188 -2.92 -12.83 29.43
CA TYR A 188 -2.55 -11.49 28.96
C TYR A 188 -2.80 -11.33 27.45
N PHE A 189 -2.46 -12.33 26.64
CA PHE A 189 -2.76 -12.30 25.19
C PHE A 189 -4.25 -12.28 24.91
N VAL A 190 -5.04 -13.09 25.62
CA VAL A 190 -6.50 -13.10 25.46
C VAL A 190 -7.07 -11.72 25.79
N LYS A 191 -6.66 -11.12 26.91
CA LYS A 191 -7.08 -9.77 27.31
C LYS A 191 -6.60 -8.65 26.37
N TYR A 192 -5.51 -8.86 25.64
CA TYR A 192 -5.04 -7.90 24.66
C TYR A 192 -5.90 -7.91 23.39
N VAL A 193 -6.41 -9.08 23.02
CA VAL A 193 -7.23 -9.27 21.80
C VAL A 193 -8.71 -8.96 22.04
N TYR A 194 -9.25 -9.24 23.23
CA TYR A 194 -10.65 -9.05 23.63
C TYR A 194 -10.82 -7.93 24.65
#